data_AF-A0A699SZK7-F1
#
_entry.id   AF-A0A699SZK7-F1
#
_cell.length_a   1.000
_cell.length_b   1.000
_cell.length_c   1.000
_cell.angle_alpha   90.00
_cell.angle_beta   90.00
_cell.angle_gamma   90.00
#
_symmetry.space_group_name_H-M   'P 1'
#
loop_
_entity.id
_entity.type
_entity.pdbx_description
1 polymer ?
#
loop_
_entity_poly.entity_id
_entity_poly.type
_entity_poly.pdbx_seq_one_letter_code
_entity_poly.pdbx_strand_id
1 'polypeptide(L)' 'MPMDPLDPYVQLVMGAPPSPDDIPEPEAPPSSDYIPGPEYPEYLPPA' A
#
# COMPACT_ATOMS: atom_id res chain seq x y z
N MET A 1 -24.05 -2.90 -26.81
CA MET A 1 -24.76 -4.18 -26.63
C MET A 1 -24.57 -4.58 -25.17
N PRO A 2 -25.63 -4.84 -24.39
CA PRO A 2 -25.46 -5.33 -23.02
C PRO A 2 -24.78 -6.70 -23.08
N MET A 3 -23.77 -6.91 -22.22
CA MET A 3 -23.16 -8.23 -22.09
C MET A 3 -24.08 -9.13 -21.27
N ASP A 4 -24.18 -10.39 -21.66
CA ASP A 4 -25.03 -11.38 -20.99
C ASP A 4 -24.44 -11.69 -19.60
N PRO A 5 -25.18 -11.45 -18.50
CA PRO A 5 -24.71 -11.78 -17.15
C PRO A 5 -24.53 -13.29 -16.90
N LEU A 6 -25.05 -14.17 -17.75
CA LEU A 6 -24.83 -15.63 -17.67
C LEU A 6 -23.62 -16.10 -18.48
N ASP A 7 -22.95 -15.21 -19.19
CA ASP A 7 -21.76 -15.57 -19.95
C ASP A 7 -20.66 -16.06 -18.99
N PRO A 8 -20.11 -17.28 -19.20
CA PRO A 8 -19.08 -17.84 -18.32
C PRO A 8 -17.84 -16.96 -18.17
N TYR A 9 -17.50 -16.13 -19.17
CA TYR A 9 -16.39 -15.18 -19.07
C TYR A 9 -16.71 -13.98 -18.18
N VAL A 10 -17.98 -13.54 -18.15
CA VAL A 10 -18.47 -12.48 -17.25
C VAL A 10 -18.42 -12.93 -15.79
N GLN A 11 -18.75 -14.21 -15.51
CA GLN A 11 -18.60 -14.77 -14.17
C GLN A 11 -17.13 -14.91 -13.74
N LEU A 12 -16.23 -15.24 -14.69
CA LEU A 12 -14.80 -15.34 -14.42
C LEU A 12 -14.17 -13.98 -14.11
N VAL A 13 -14.54 -12.90 -14.81
CA VAL A 13 -13.94 -11.58 -14.59
C VAL A 13 -14.48 -10.86 -13.33
N MET A 14 -15.76 -11.06 -12.98
CA MET A 14 -16.36 -10.41 -11.80
C MET A 14 -16.24 -11.24 -10.51
N GLY A 15 -16.09 -12.56 -10.63
CA GLY A 15 -16.02 -13.48 -9.49
C GLY A 15 -14.62 -14.03 -9.17
N ALA A 16 -13.65 -13.87 -10.08
CA ALA A 16 -12.28 -14.28 -9.78
C ALA A 16 -11.63 -13.27 -8.81
N PRO A 17 -11.03 -13.72 -7.70
CA PRO A 17 -10.11 -12.89 -6.98
C PRO A 17 -8.96 -12.48 -7.92
N PRO A 18 -8.39 -11.27 -7.78
CA PRO A 18 -7.17 -10.93 -8.49
C PRO A 18 -6.13 -12.02 -8.23
N SER A 19 -5.33 -12.33 -9.25
CA SER A 19 -4.23 -13.29 -9.12
C SER A 19 -3.37 -12.91 -7.89
N PRO A 20 -2.85 -13.87 -7.12
CA PRO A 20 -2.04 -13.59 -5.94
C PRO A 20 -0.76 -12.78 -6.27
N ASP A 21 -0.38 -12.73 -7.55
CA ASP A 21 0.72 -11.93 -8.07
C ASP A 21 0.39 -10.43 -8.23
N ASP A 22 -0.88 -10.02 -8.06
CA ASP A 22 -1.36 -8.62 -8.12
C ASP A 22 -1.52 -7.98 -6.72
N ILE A 23 -1.05 -8.66 -5.66
CA ILE A 23 -0.93 -7.99 -4.36
C ILE A 23 0.36 -7.17 -4.43
N PRO A 24 0.30 -5.82 -4.47
CA PRO A 24 1.50 -5.02 -4.32
C PRO A 24 2.14 -5.45 -3.00
N GLU A 25 3.39 -5.90 -3.06
CA GLU A 25 4.17 -6.26 -1.89
C GLU A 25 4.00 -5.13 -0.88
N PRO A 26 3.49 -5.40 0.35
CA PRO A 26 3.25 -4.34 1.29
C PRO A 26 4.57 -3.63 1.53
N GLU A 27 4.64 -2.35 1.14
CA GLU A 27 5.79 -1.50 1.40
C GLU A 27 6.04 -1.60 2.91
N ALA A 28 7.13 -2.28 3.28
CA ALA A 28 7.38 -2.59 4.68
C ALA A 28 7.29 -1.27 5.45
N PRO A 29 6.50 -1.20 6.54
CA PRO A 29 6.47 0.02 7.33
C PRO A 29 7.91 0.41 7.66
N PRO A 30 8.26 1.70 7.63
CA PRO A 30 9.59 2.13 8.05
C PRO A 30 9.88 1.45 9.38
N SER A 31 11.03 0.80 9.47
CA SER A 31 11.40 -0.04 10.62
C SER A 31 11.00 0.66 11.90
N SER A 32 10.26 -0.03 12.78
CA SER A 32 9.70 0.56 14.01
C SER A 32 10.78 1.12 14.95
N ASP A 33 12.06 0.86 14.65
CA ASP A 33 13.23 1.39 15.33
C ASP A 33 13.69 2.77 14.79
N TYR A 34 13.00 3.36 13.82
CA TYR A 34 13.26 4.73 13.41
C TYR A 34 12.73 5.70 14.48
N ILE A 35 13.61 6.01 15.44
CA ILE A 35 13.45 7.15 16.33
C ILE A 35 14.04 8.36 15.60
N PRO A 36 13.23 9.30 15.06
CA PRO A 36 13.78 10.53 14.53
C PRO A 36 14.57 11.21 15.65
N GLY A 37 15.89 11.35 15.44
CA GLY A 37 16.75 12.01 16.40
C GLY A 37 16.24 13.42 16.67
N PRO A 38 16.36 13.94 17.91
CA PRO A 38 15.89 15.28 18.21
C PRO A 38 16.55 16.29 17.28
N GLU A 39 15.74 17.10 16.59
CA GLU A 39 16.22 18.35 15.99
C GLU A 39 16.72 19.21 17.16
N TYR A 40 18.03 19.21 17.36
CA TYR A 40 18.67 19.97 18.43
C TYR A 40 18.24 21.44 18.31
N PRO A 41 17.76 22.09 19.38
CA PRO A 41 17.61 23.52 19.38
C PRO A 41 19.00 24.14 19.22
N GLU A 42 19.14 24.96 18.18
CA GLU A 42 20.34 25.73 17.85
C GLU A 42 20.86 26.40 19.13
N TYR A 43 22.08 26.01 19.54
CA TYR A 43 22.72 26.44 20.78
C TYR A 43 22.66 27.97 20.89
N LEU A 44 21.88 28.49 21.84
CA LEU A 44 21.98 29.89 22.23
C LEU A 44 23.35 30.12 22.88
N PRO A 45 24.16 31.06 22.40
CA PRO A 45 25.48 31.32 22.96
C PRO A 45 25.34 31.81 24.41
N PRO A 46 26.22 31.38 25.32
CA PRO A 46 26.21 31.87 26.69
C PRO A 46 26.56 33.36 26.72
N ALA A 47 25.83 34.10 27.55
CA ALA A 47 25.97 35.53 27.78
C ALA A 47 27.25 35.91 28.53
#